data_AF-A0A3D2W2X5-F1
#
_entry.id   AF-A0A3D2W2X5-F1
#
_cell.length_a   1.000
_cell.length_b   1.000
_cell.length_c   1.000
_cell.angle_alpha   90.00
_cell.angle_beta   90.00
_cell.angle_gamma   90.00
#
_symmetry.space_group_name_H-M   'P 1'
#
loop_
_entity.id
_entity.type
_entity.pdbx_description
1 polymer ?
#
loop_
_entity_poly.entity_id
_entity_poly.type
_entity_poly.pdbx_seq_one_letter_code
_entity_poly.pdbx_strand_id
1 'polypeptide(L)'
;TERAFAADPAGAVLDGRDIATVICPDADVKLYITAALPVRTQRRLNELSVRGEQIAFDELQAQIAERDRRDMERADSPLRQAPDAQMLDTSELSIAQAVAAAVGMVEAVRR
;
A
#
# COMPACT_ATOMS: atom_id res chain seq x y z
N THR A 1 11.36 -13.29 -11.35
CA THR A 1 9.92 -13.01 -11.15
C THR A 1 9.73 -12.56 -9.72
N GLU A 2 8.62 -11.89 -9.39
CA GLU A 2 8.33 -11.48 -8.00
C GLU A 2 8.33 -12.66 -7.02
N ARG A 3 7.79 -13.82 -7.44
CA ARG A 3 7.87 -15.07 -6.67
C ARG A 3 9.30 -15.54 -6.40
N ALA A 4 10.19 -15.40 -7.38
CA ALA A 4 11.60 -15.77 -7.20
C ALA A 4 12.31 -14.81 -6.22
N PHE A 5 11.98 -13.52 -6.26
CA PHE A 5 12.48 -12.54 -5.30
C PHE A 5 11.96 -12.82 -3.88
N ALA A 6 10.70 -13.21 -3.75
CA ALA A 6 10.10 -13.59 -2.47
C ALA A 6 10.75 -14.82 -1.81
N ALA A 7 11.44 -15.67 -2.60
CA ALA A 7 12.11 -16.87 -2.11
C ALA A 7 13.57 -16.64 -1.68
N ASP A 8 14.05 -15.39 -1.67
CA ASP A 8 15.42 -15.07 -1.24
C ASP A 8 15.64 -15.46 0.24
N PRO A 9 16.69 -16.23 0.57
CA PRO A 9 16.99 -16.63 1.95
C PRO A 9 17.22 -15.48 2.93
N ALA A 10 17.64 -14.30 2.43
CA ALA A 10 17.78 -13.09 3.24
C ALA A 10 16.42 -12.44 3.59
N GLY A 11 15.35 -12.89 2.95
CA GLY A 11 14.01 -12.31 3.04
C GLY A 11 13.76 -11.21 2.01
N ALA A 12 12.49 -10.88 1.80
CA ALA A 12 12.06 -9.89 0.83
C ALA A 12 10.87 -9.08 1.32
N VAL A 13 10.78 -7.82 0.86
CA VAL A 13 9.59 -6.97 1.01
C VAL A 13 9.06 -6.68 -0.38
N LEU A 14 7.78 -6.99 -0.61
CA LEU A 14 7.10 -6.77 -1.87
C LEU A 14 5.94 -5.79 -1.66
N ASP A 15 5.82 -4.79 -2.53
CA ASP A 15 4.71 -3.84 -2.57
C ASP A 15 3.98 -4.00 -3.91
N GLY A 16 2.65 -4.10 -3.86
CA GLY A 16 1.78 -4.25 -5.00
C GLY A 16 0.32 -4.37 -4.58
N ARG A 17 -0.58 -4.63 -5.53
CA ARG A 17 -2.03 -4.65 -5.27
C ARG A 17 -2.58 -6.04 -4.94
N ASP A 18 -1.92 -7.07 -5.44
CA ASP A 18 -2.32 -8.47 -5.34
C ASP A 18 -1.20 -9.38 -4.81
N ILE A 19 -0.22 -8.79 -4.11
CA ILE A 19 0.90 -9.53 -3.52
C ILE A 19 0.38 -10.57 -2.53
N ALA A 20 -0.42 -10.14 -1.56
CA ALA A 20 -0.92 -11.00 -0.48
C ALA A 20 -2.03 -11.97 -0.89
N THR A 21 -2.66 -11.76 -2.06
CA THR A 21 -3.82 -12.55 -2.51
C THR A 21 -3.50 -13.46 -3.70
N VAL A 22 -2.51 -13.12 -4.53
CA VAL A 22 -2.20 -13.85 -5.77
C VAL A 22 -0.72 -14.24 -5.86
N ILE A 23 0.20 -13.29 -5.67
CA ILE A 23 1.64 -13.53 -5.92
C ILE A 23 2.29 -14.35 -4.80
N CYS A 24 2.06 -13.94 -3.55
CA CYS A 24 2.60 -14.53 -2.33
C CYS A 24 1.46 -14.75 -1.31
N PRO A 25 0.48 -15.62 -1.61
CA PRO A 25 -0.62 -15.91 -0.70
C PRO A 25 -0.18 -16.63 0.57
N ASP A 26 1.02 -17.17 0.63
CA ASP A 26 1.59 -17.85 1.80
C ASP A 26 2.69 -17.02 2.49
N ALA A 27 2.75 -15.70 2.23
CA ALA A 27 3.72 -14.82 2.86
C ALA A 27 3.60 -14.86 4.40
N ASP A 28 4.74 -14.91 5.09
CA ASP A 28 4.80 -14.99 6.57
C ASP A 28 4.07 -13.82 7.25
N VAL A 29 4.14 -12.63 6.66
CA VAL A 29 3.47 -11.42 7.13
C VAL A 29 2.86 -10.68 5.95
N LYS A 30 1.61 -10.25 6.10
CA LYS A 30 0.87 -9.48 5.10
C LYS A 30 0.35 -8.19 5.73
N LEU A 31 0.68 -7.07 5.11
CA LEU A 31 0.19 -5.75 5.51
C LEU A 31 -0.72 -5.21 4.41
N TYR A 32 -1.89 -4.71 4.80
CA TYR A 32 -2.77 -3.93 3.94
C TYR A 32 -2.70 -2.47 4.37
N ILE A 33 -1.94 -1.67 3.61
CA ILE A 33 -1.68 -0.27 3.94
C ILE A 33 -2.75 0.62 3.32
N THR A 34 -3.38 1.45 4.12
CA THR A 34 -4.40 2.39 3.68
C THR A 34 -4.13 3.81 4.19
N ALA A 35 -4.86 4.77 3.61
CA ALA A 35 -4.97 6.13 4.09
C ALA A 35 -6.21 6.79 3.46
N ALA A 36 -6.80 7.74 4.19
CA ALA A 36 -7.91 8.55 3.71
C ALA A 36 -7.55 9.24 2.38
N LEU A 37 -8.51 9.28 1.46
CA LEU A 37 -8.33 9.85 0.12
C LEU A 37 -7.78 11.29 0.16
N PRO A 38 -8.30 12.23 0.98
CA PRO A 38 -7.75 13.58 1.05
C PRO A 38 -6.28 13.62 1.50
N VAL A 39 -5.88 12.72 2.41
CA VAL A 39 -4.48 12.62 2.87
C VAL A 39 -3.58 12.15 1.74
N ARG A 40 -4.00 11.13 0.98
CA ARG A 40 -3.26 10.65 -0.20
C ARG A 40 -3.16 11.72 -1.28
N THR A 41 -4.25 12.44 -1.55
CA THR A 41 -4.26 13.59 -2.47
C THR A 41 -3.26 14.65 -2.04
N GLN A 42 -3.27 15.07 -0.77
CA GLN A 42 -2.36 16.10 -0.28
C GLN A 42 -0.89 15.67 -0.39
N ARG A 43 -0.57 14.43 -0.01
CA ARG A 43 0.79 13.87 -0.14
C ARG A 43 1.24 13.90 -1.61
N ARG A 44 0.38 13.45 -2.53
CA ARG A 44 0.69 13.46 -3.96
C ARG A 44 0.83 14.86 -4.53
N LEU A 45 0.00 15.81 -4.10
CA LEU A 45 0.09 17.20 -4.53
C LEU A 45 1.42 17.83 -4.10
N ASN A 46 1.89 17.55 -2.88
CA ASN A 46 3.19 18.00 -2.40
C ASN A 46 4.33 17.40 -3.24
N GLU A 47 4.27 16.11 -3.59
CA GLU A 47 5.26 15.46 -4.47
C GLU A 47 5.33 16.09 -5.86
N LEU A 48 4.17 16.42 -6.46
CA LEU A 48 4.10 17.06 -7.77
C LEU A 48 4.60 18.51 -7.71
N SER A 49 4.26 19.24 -6.65
CA SER A 49 4.70 20.62 -6.45
C SER A 49 6.22 20.72 -6.35
N VAL A 50 6.89 19.76 -5.70
CA VAL A 50 8.36 19.67 -5.65
C VAL A 50 8.99 19.46 -7.04
N ARG A 51 8.26 18.86 -7.98
CA ARG A 51 8.69 18.63 -9.37
C ARG A 51 8.33 19.79 -10.32
N GLY A 52 7.68 20.83 -9.81
CA GLY A 52 7.18 21.94 -10.62
C GLY A 52 5.91 21.63 -11.41
N GLU A 53 5.24 20.51 -11.12
CA GLU A 53 3.98 20.12 -11.74
C GLU A 53 2.80 20.71 -10.94
N GLN A 54 1.84 21.31 -11.63
CA GLN A 54 0.65 21.89 -11.00
C GLN A 54 -0.62 21.17 -11.46
N ILE A 55 -1.45 20.80 -10.50
CA ILE A 55 -2.76 20.19 -10.69
C ILE A 55 -3.68 20.67 -9.56
N ALA A 56 -4.96 20.89 -9.84
CA ALA A 56 -5.92 21.26 -8.81
C ALA A 56 -6.15 20.09 -7.84
N PHE A 57 -6.34 20.39 -6.55
CA PHE A 57 -6.58 19.35 -5.53
C PHE A 57 -7.77 18.45 -5.89
N ASP A 58 -8.90 19.05 -6.28
CA ASP A 58 -10.12 18.30 -6.63
C ASP A 58 -9.93 17.41 -7.86
N GLU A 59 -9.16 17.89 -8.85
CA GLU A 59 -8.83 17.12 -10.04
C GLU A 59 -7.96 15.90 -9.67
N LEU A 60 -6.91 16.12 -8.89
CA LEU A 60 -6.04 15.04 -8.42
C LEU A 60 -6.79 14.06 -7.53
N GLN A 61 -7.69 14.55 -6.68
CA GLN A 61 -8.54 13.71 -5.83
C GLN A 61 -9.44 12.80 -6.67
N ALA A 62 -10.10 13.34 -7.69
CA ALA A 62 -10.94 12.56 -8.61
C ALA A 62 -10.11 11.50 -9.36
N GLN A 63 -8.91 11.84 -9.82
CA GLN A 63 -8.02 10.89 -10.49
C GLN A 63 -7.60 9.74 -9.57
N ILE A 64 -7.28 10.04 -8.30
CA ILE A 64 -6.92 9.02 -7.31
C ILE A 64 -8.13 8.14 -6.99
N ALA A 65 -9.32 8.72 -6.76
CA ALA A 65 -10.54 7.97 -6.47
C ALA A 65 -10.91 7.02 -7.62
N GLU A 66 -10.83 7.48 -8.86
CA GLU A 66 -11.12 6.66 -10.03
C GLU A 66 -10.07 5.54 -10.22
N ARG A 67 -8.81 5.80 -9.86
CA ARG A 67 -7.79 4.74 -9.81
C ARG A 67 -8.14 3.70 -8.74
N ASP A 68 -8.49 4.12 -7.53
CA ASP A 68 -8.83 3.19 -6.45
C ASP A 68 -10.02 2.31 -6.83
N ARG A 69 -11.06 2.93 -7.39
CA ARG A 69 -12.25 2.20 -7.90
C ARG A 69 -11.85 1.13 -8.90
N ARG A 70 -11.04 1.48 -9.91
CA ARG A 70 -10.56 0.52 -10.92
C ARG A 70 -9.70 -0.59 -10.31
N ASP A 71 -8.80 -0.25 -9.38
CA ASP A 71 -7.93 -1.22 -8.71
C ASP A 71 -8.76 -2.20 -7.85
N MET A 72 -9.86 -1.76 -7.24
CA MET A 72 -10.76 -2.60 -6.41
C MET A 72 -11.76 -3.43 -7.23
N GLU A 73 -12.23 -2.90 -8.35
CA GLU A 73 -13.28 -3.51 -9.17
C GLU A 73 -12.76 -4.37 -10.33
N ARG A 74 -11.45 -4.35 -10.62
CA ARG A 74 -10.88 -5.18 -11.69
C ARG A 74 -11.21 -6.66 -11.48
N ALA A 75 -11.60 -7.34 -12.57
CA ALA A 75 -11.98 -8.74 -12.54
C ALA A 75 -10.79 -9.64 -12.14
N ASP A 76 -9.61 -9.34 -12.66
CA ASP A 76 -8.39 -10.08 -12.38
C ASP A 76 -7.59 -9.40 -11.26
N SER A 77 -7.28 -10.16 -10.20
CA SER A 77 -6.44 -9.72 -9.08
C SER A 77 -6.92 -8.44 -8.34
N PRO A 78 -8.20 -8.24 -7.99
CA PRO A 78 -8.66 -7.00 -7.37
C PRO A 78 -7.87 -6.63 -6.10
N LEU A 79 -7.63 -5.32 -5.89
CA LEU A 79 -7.06 -4.80 -4.66
C LEU A 79 -8.02 -5.08 -3.50
N ARG A 80 -7.67 -6.07 -2.68
CA ARG A 80 -8.47 -6.49 -1.52
C ARG A 80 -7.53 -6.88 -0.38
N GLN A 81 -7.98 -6.63 0.84
CA GLN A 81 -7.29 -7.13 2.03
C GLN A 81 -7.40 -8.66 2.06
N ALA A 82 -6.27 -9.36 2.15
CA ALA A 82 -6.27 -10.79 2.39
C ALA A 82 -6.84 -11.08 3.80
N PRO A 83 -7.54 -12.21 4.04
CA PRO A 83 -8.19 -12.48 5.33
C PRO A 83 -7.25 -12.44 6.54
N ASP A 84 -5.98 -12.75 6.34
CA ASP A 84 -4.91 -12.78 7.34
C ASP A 84 -3.96 -11.57 7.25
N ALA A 85 -4.26 -10.58 6.41
CA ALA A 85 -3.50 -9.35 6.34
C ALA A 85 -3.88 -8.38 7.46
N GLN A 86 -2.88 -7.78 8.11
CA GLN A 86 -3.08 -6.73 9.10
C GLN A 86 -3.30 -5.38 8.40
N MET A 87 -4.33 -4.65 8.83
CA MET A 87 -4.61 -3.29 8.34
C MET A 87 -3.67 -2.29 8.99
N LEU A 88 -2.96 -1.50 8.18
CA LEU A 88 -2.16 -0.36 8.62
C LEU A 88 -2.73 0.93 8.02
N ASP A 89 -3.51 1.68 8.79
CA ASP A 89 -3.97 3.01 8.41
C ASP A 89 -2.88 4.05 8.72
N THR A 90 -2.41 4.73 7.68
CA THR A 90 -1.36 5.75 7.77
C THR A 90 -1.90 7.18 7.70
N SER A 91 -3.22 7.38 7.76
CA SER A 91 -3.87 8.69 7.58
C SER A 91 -3.30 9.76 8.52
N GLU A 92 -3.04 9.39 9.77
CA GLU A 92 -2.54 10.29 10.83
C GLU A 92 -1.08 10.02 11.21
N LEU A 93 -0.40 9.17 10.45
CA LEU A 93 0.98 8.78 10.74
C LEU A 93 1.96 9.58 9.89
N SER A 94 3.03 10.06 10.53
CA SER A 94 4.26 10.43 9.82
C SER A 94 4.93 9.19 9.21
N ILE A 95 5.88 9.40 8.28
CA ILE A 95 6.65 8.30 7.67
C ILE A 95 7.32 7.45 8.75
N ALA A 96 7.98 8.07 9.72
CA ALA A 96 8.67 7.36 10.80
C ALA A 96 7.70 6.53 11.65
N GLN A 97 6.52 7.06 11.96
CA GLN A 97 5.49 6.34 12.71
C GLN A 97 4.89 5.19 11.90
N ALA A 98 4.64 5.38 10.60
CA ALA A 98 4.14 4.33 9.72
C ALA A 98 5.14 3.17 9.61
N VAL A 99 6.44 3.47 9.46
CA VAL A 99 7.50 2.46 9.45
C VAL A 99 7.58 1.73 10.78
N ALA A 100 7.59 2.46 11.91
CA ALA A 100 7.63 1.85 13.24
C ALA A 100 6.42 0.94 13.50
N ALA A 101 5.23 1.36 13.07
CA ALA A 101 4.01 0.56 13.17
C ALA A 101 4.10 -0.72 12.31
N ALA A 102 4.58 -0.61 11.06
CA ALA A 102 4.79 -1.77 10.18
C ALA A 102 5.77 -2.78 10.79
N VAL A 103 6.90 -2.30 11.32
CA VAL A 103 7.90 -3.15 12.00
C VAL A 103 7.29 -3.85 13.21
N GLY A 104 6.56 -3.11 14.05
CA GLY A 104 5.88 -3.68 15.22
C GLY A 104 4.87 -4.77 14.85
N MET A 105 4.10 -4.58 13.77
CA MET A 105 3.18 -5.60 13.24
C MET A 105 3.91 -6.86 12.77
N VAL A 106 5.05 -6.71 12.08
CA VAL A 106 5.88 -7.83 11.61
C VAL A 106 6.46 -8.61 12.80
N GLU A 107 6.99 -7.91 13.79
CA GLU A 107 7.56 -8.54 14.99
C GLU A 107 6.51 -9.29 15.81
N ALA A 108 5.27 -8.80 15.86
CA ALA A 108 4.18 -9.46 16.58
C ALA A 108 3.78 -10.80 15.98
N VAL A 109 3.89 -10.98 14.65
CA VAL A 109 3.58 -12.24 13.95
C VAL A 109 4.71 -13.27 14.09
N ARG A 110 5.96 -12.80 14.17
CA ARG A 110 7.14 -13.67 14.26
C ARG A 110 7.40 -14.24 15.66
N ARG A 111 6.64 -13.82 16.67
CA ARG A 111 6.71 -14.35 18.04
C ARG A 111 5.87 -15.60 18.19
#